data_AF-A0AAD0PNA2-F1
#
_entry.id   AF-A0AAD0PNA2-F1
#
_cell.length_a   1.000
_cell.length_b   1.000
_cell.length_c   1.000
_cell.angle_alpha   90.00
_cell.angle_beta   90.00
_cell.angle_gamma   90.00
#
_symmetry.space_group_name_H-M   'P 1'
#
loop_
_entity.id
_entity.type
_entity.pdbx_description
1 polymer ?
#
loop_
_entity_poly.entity_id
_entity_poly.type
_entity_poly.pdbx_seq_one_letter_code
_entity_poly.pdbx_strand_id
1 'polypeptide(L)'
;MNKDIIKNAINSVPGNEFYKEMLTFLLRPAIYDGMHEYAPLKNSLGNLVKSIIAAGVIVTFIKYLMRGYSIVADIELIINPFVLYLSLFVRAIITAVFFGLGICFITWLTDRKRTFLYTLQVIQAWSLMNLMIIALFWIALHRIFVTGTSLIATSNNDLIAGLILSTMVFILIFKTVLSPVYFHLKRVLHVRYPLMALISGLLFVALSNLYFFTGLSSMMINVNGVCNLTYQQHEKDLRAKGISKENYLAHCLR
;
A
#
# COMPACT_ATOMS: atom_id res chain seq x y z
N MET A 1 2.57 -16.32 -23.53
CA MET A 1 1.38 -15.64 -22.95
C MET A 1 1.04 -14.46 -23.84
N ASN A 2 -0.13 -14.50 -24.49
CA ASN A 2 -0.40 -13.68 -25.68
C ASN A 2 -0.69 -12.21 -25.32
N LYS A 3 0.05 -11.26 -25.91
CA LYS A 3 -0.07 -9.81 -25.61
C LYS A 3 -1.48 -9.27 -25.86
N ASP A 4 -2.20 -9.87 -26.80
CA ASP A 4 -3.54 -9.42 -27.20
C ASP A 4 -4.62 -9.77 -26.17
N ILE A 5 -4.46 -10.86 -25.43
CA ILE A 5 -5.40 -11.24 -24.35
C ILE A 5 -5.29 -10.25 -23.19
N ILE A 6 -4.06 -9.89 -22.80
CA ILE A 6 -3.80 -8.89 -21.75
C ILE A 6 -4.32 -7.51 -22.19
N LYS A 7 -4.09 -7.13 -23.44
CA LYS A 7 -4.54 -5.85 -23.99
C LYS A 7 -6.07 -5.76 -24.05
N ASN A 8 -6.74 -6.84 -24.43
CA ASN A 8 -8.21 -6.90 -24.47
C ASN A 8 -8.83 -6.93 -23.07
N ALA A 9 -8.23 -7.65 -22.12
CA ALA A 9 -8.68 -7.67 -20.73
C ALA A 9 -8.49 -6.31 -20.02
N ILE A 10 -7.42 -5.57 -20.33
CA ILE A 10 -7.21 -4.21 -19.82
C ILE A 10 -8.21 -3.22 -20.44
N ASN A 11 -8.58 -3.44 -21.71
CA ASN A 11 -9.48 -2.54 -22.43
C ASN A 11 -10.95 -2.61 -21.99
N SER A 12 -11.38 -3.71 -21.39
CA SER A 12 -12.77 -3.93 -20.96
C SER A 12 -13.08 -3.45 -19.54
N VAL A 13 -12.07 -2.99 -18.78
CA VAL A 13 -12.25 -2.56 -17.38
C VAL A 13 -12.54 -1.05 -17.31
N PRO A 14 -13.63 -0.61 -16.66
CA PRO A 14 -13.84 0.81 -16.36
C PRO A 14 -12.66 1.35 -15.53
N GLY A 15 -11.99 2.40 -16.01
CA GLY A 15 -10.70 2.86 -15.48
C GLY A 15 -9.47 2.38 -16.27
N ASN A 16 -9.66 1.82 -17.47
CA ASN A 16 -8.62 1.38 -18.43
C ASN A 16 -7.40 2.33 -18.54
N GLU A 17 -7.63 3.65 -18.55
CA GLU A 17 -6.55 4.65 -18.59
C GLU A 17 -5.58 4.53 -17.41
N PHE A 18 -6.09 4.34 -16.19
CA PHE A 18 -5.25 4.14 -15.00
C PHE A 18 -4.35 2.92 -15.14
N TYR A 19 -4.92 1.77 -15.53
CA TYR A 19 -4.15 0.53 -15.68
C TYR A 19 -3.11 0.62 -16.81
N LYS A 20 -3.44 1.30 -17.92
CA LYS A 20 -2.49 1.59 -18.99
C LYS A 20 -1.36 2.51 -18.54
N GLU A 21 -1.66 3.56 -17.80
CA GLU A 21 -0.66 4.47 -17.24
C GLU A 21 0.25 3.75 -16.23
N MET A 22 -0.31 2.92 -15.34
CA MET A 22 0.46 2.11 -14.39
C MET A 22 1.34 1.08 -15.11
N LEU A 23 0.83 0.40 -16.13
CA LEU A 23 1.60 -0.54 -16.93
C LEU A 23 2.75 0.17 -17.66
N THR A 24 2.47 1.33 -18.24
CA THR A 24 3.49 2.16 -18.91
C THR A 24 4.57 2.57 -17.94
N PHE A 25 4.19 3.03 -16.75
CA PHE A 25 5.14 3.37 -15.68
C PHE A 25 5.95 2.16 -15.22
N LEU A 26 5.33 0.99 -15.03
CA LEU A 26 6.03 -0.23 -14.64
C LEU A 26 7.05 -0.70 -15.69
N LEU A 27 6.76 -0.48 -16.97
CA LEU A 27 7.66 -0.80 -18.07
C LEU A 27 8.75 0.26 -18.26
N ARG A 28 8.43 1.53 -18.03
CA ARG A 28 9.32 2.68 -18.25
C ARG A 28 9.25 3.65 -17.06
N PRO A 29 9.85 3.30 -15.90
CA PRO A 29 9.76 4.12 -14.69
C PRO A 29 10.77 5.28 -14.66
N ALA A 30 11.49 5.53 -15.76
CA ALA A 30 12.53 6.56 -15.77
C ALA A 30 11.96 7.97 -15.57
N ILE A 31 12.70 8.79 -14.83
CA ILE A 31 12.37 10.19 -14.61
C ILE A 31 12.76 10.95 -15.87
N TYR A 32 11.77 11.31 -16.68
CA TYR A 32 11.94 12.21 -17.82
C TYR A 32 11.50 13.62 -17.42
N ASP A 33 12.25 14.60 -17.89
CA ASP A 33 11.80 15.99 -18.00
C ASP A 33 10.41 15.98 -18.70
N GLY A 34 9.42 16.62 -18.07
CA GLY A 34 8.00 16.60 -18.46
C GLY A 34 7.67 17.12 -19.86
N MET A 35 8.68 17.42 -20.69
CA MET A 35 8.57 17.81 -22.09
C MET A 35 8.33 16.66 -23.08
N HIS A 36 8.31 15.40 -22.63
CA HIS A 36 7.99 14.24 -23.49
C HIS A 36 6.54 13.77 -23.27
N GLU A 37 5.80 13.48 -24.35
CA GLU A 37 4.41 12.98 -24.34
C GLU A 37 4.17 11.75 -23.46
N TYR A 38 5.24 11.02 -23.10
CA TYR A 38 5.22 9.85 -22.23
C TYR A 38 5.62 10.13 -20.78
N ALA A 39 5.63 11.40 -20.33
CA ALA A 39 6.07 11.77 -18.98
C ALA A 39 5.22 11.05 -17.91
N PRO A 40 5.72 9.97 -17.30
CA PRO A 40 4.89 9.07 -16.49
C PRO A 40 4.50 9.69 -15.15
N LEU A 41 4.98 10.90 -14.85
CA LEU A 41 4.81 11.62 -13.60
C LEU A 41 3.77 12.73 -13.67
N LYS A 42 3.32 13.11 -14.88
CA LYS A 42 2.39 14.23 -15.09
C LYS A 42 1.08 14.06 -14.32
N ASN A 43 0.54 12.83 -14.33
CA ASN A 43 -0.73 12.49 -13.67
C ASN A 43 -0.55 11.80 -12.31
N SER A 44 0.63 11.88 -11.70
CA SER A 44 0.96 11.08 -10.50
C SER A 44 -0.03 11.24 -9.34
N LEU A 45 -0.43 12.47 -9.02
CA LEU A 45 -1.43 12.71 -7.97
C LEU A 45 -2.81 12.17 -8.36
N GLY A 46 -3.23 12.35 -9.62
CA GLY A 46 -4.49 11.81 -10.13
C GLY A 46 -4.50 10.28 -10.09
N ASN A 47 -3.39 9.65 -10.41
CA ASN A 47 -3.21 8.20 -10.33
C ASN A 47 -3.23 7.69 -8.90
N LEU A 48 -2.74 8.46 -7.93
CA LEU A 48 -2.85 8.10 -6.52
C LEU A 48 -4.33 8.04 -6.10
N VAL A 49 -5.14 9.02 -6.49
CA VAL A 49 -6.59 9.00 -6.22
C VAL A 49 -7.26 7.82 -6.93
N LYS A 50 -6.97 7.60 -8.21
CA LYS A 50 -7.48 6.45 -8.98
C LYS A 50 -7.08 5.11 -8.35
N SER A 51 -5.88 5.00 -7.78
CA SER A 51 -5.42 3.79 -7.09
C SER A 51 -6.24 3.44 -5.86
N ILE A 52 -6.74 4.46 -5.14
CA ILE A 52 -7.57 4.25 -3.95
C ILE A 52 -8.94 3.72 -4.35
N ILE A 53 -9.52 4.29 -5.42
CA ILE A 53 -10.78 3.80 -5.99
C ILE A 53 -10.61 2.35 -6.47
N ALA A 54 -9.52 2.06 -7.20
CA ALA A 54 -9.19 0.71 -7.66
C ALA A 54 -8.97 -0.27 -6.49
N ALA A 55 -8.33 0.17 -5.40
CA ALA A 55 -8.18 -0.63 -4.19
C ALA A 55 -9.54 -0.97 -3.57
N GLY A 56 -10.51 -0.05 -3.61
CA GLY A 56 -11.89 -0.33 -3.23
C GLY A 56 -12.53 -1.45 -4.05
N VAL A 57 -12.40 -1.40 -5.38
CA VAL A 57 -12.88 -2.44 -6.28
C VAL A 57 -12.24 -3.80 -5.98
N ILE A 58 -10.92 -3.83 -5.74
CA ILE A 58 -10.21 -5.06 -5.37
C ILE A 58 -10.74 -5.64 -4.06
N VAL A 59 -10.99 -4.80 -3.05
CA VAL A 59 -11.57 -5.26 -1.78
C VAL A 59 -12.96 -5.86 -1.98
N THR A 60 -13.82 -5.22 -2.77
CA THR A 60 -15.16 -5.76 -3.09
C THR A 60 -15.05 -7.09 -3.84
N PHE A 61 -14.09 -7.21 -4.76
CA PHE A 61 -13.85 -8.45 -5.50
C PHE A 61 -13.34 -9.57 -4.59
N ILE A 62 -12.39 -9.28 -3.68
CA ILE A 62 -11.91 -10.23 -2.66
C ILE A 62 -13.07 -10.71 -1.78
N LYS A 63 -13.94 -9.79 -1.33
CA LYS A 63 -15.14 -10.13 -0.56
C LYS A 63 -16.08 -11.05 -1.32
N TYR A 64 -16.31 -10.76 -2.60
CA TYR A 64 -17.14 -11.61 -3.46
C TYR A 64 -16.56 -13.02 -3.61
N LEU A 65 -15.25 -13.13 -3.90
CA LEU A 65 -14.57 -14.42 -4.03
C LEU A 65 -14.58 -15.24 -2.74
N MET A 66 -14.59 -14.58 -1.59
CA MET A 66 -14.56 -15.21 -0.28
C MET A 66 -15.94 -15.32 0.39
N ARG A 67 -17.03 -15.13 -0.37
CA ARG A 67 -18.40 -15.44 0.10
C ARG A 67 -18.46 -16.91 0.50
N GLY A 68 -18.54 -17.17 1.81
CA GLY A 68 -18.53 -18.51 2.41
C GLY A 68 -17.56 -18.64 3.58
N TYR A 69 -16.54 -17.77 3.66
CA TYR A 69 -15.68 -17.65 4.85
C TYR A 69 -16.24 -16.54 5.76
N SER A 70 -16.79 -16.91 6.93
CA SER A 70 -17.47 -16.00 7.86
C SER A 70 -16.64 -14.79 8.27
N ILE A 71 -15.31 -14.97 8.35
CA ILE A 71 -14.36 -13.96 8.82
C ILE A 71 -14.25 -12.77 7.85
N VAL A 72 -14.52 -12.98 6.56
CA VAL A 72 -14.24 -11.97 5.51
C VAL A 72 -15.46 -11.08 5.25
N ALA A 73 -16.66 -11.63 5.40
CA ALA A 73 -17.91 -10.91 5.15
C ALA A 73 -18.15 -9.77 6.17
N ASP A 74 -17.66 -9.93 7.40
CA ASP A 74 -17.92 -9.01 8.50
C ASP A 74 -16.76 -8.03 8.80
N ILE A 75 -15.69 -8.03 8.02
CA ILE A 75 -14.53 -7.11 8.25
C ILE A 75 -14.92 -5.63 8.13
N GLU A 76 -15.98 -5.27 7.40
CA GLU A 76 -16.49 -3.88 7.39
C GLU A 76 -16.99 -3.42 8.76
N LEU A 77 -17.37 -4.35 9.65
CA LEU A 77 -17.72 -4.03 11.04
C LEU A 77 -16.47 -3.70 11.87
N ILE A 78 -15.31 -4.25 11.49
CA ILE A 78 -14.04 -4.19 12.23
C ILE A 78 -13.16 -3.05 11.73
N ILE A 79 -13.13 -2.83 10.41
CA ILE A 79 -12.28 -1.82 9.79
C ILE A 79 -13.14 -0.77 9.12
N ASN A 80 -12.93 0.49 9.51
CA ASN A 80 -13.53 1.61 8.82
C ASN A 80 -12.85 1.77 7.44
N PRO A 81 -13.54 1.49 6.31
CA PRO A 81 -12.95 1.51 4.99
C PRO A 81 -12.51 2.91 4.58
N PHE A 82 -13.23 3.96 5.02
CA PHE A 82 -12.86 5.34 4.74
C PHE A 82 -11.51 5.69 5.39
N VAL A 83 -11.30 5.30 6.65
CA VAL A 83 -10.05 5.54 7.37
C VAL A 83 -8.90 4.73 6.76
N LEU A 84 -9.17 3.51 6.29
CA LEU A 84 -8.19 2.70 5.55
C LEU A 84 -7.73 3.40 4.27
N TYR A 85 -8.66 3.86 3.44
CA TYR A 85 -8.34 4.56 2.19
C TYR A 85 -7.63 5.90 2.43
N LEU A 86 -8.07 6.66 3.45
CA LEU A 86 -7.41 7.89 3.86
C LEU A 86 -5.98 7.61 4.36
N SER A 87 -5.78 6.54 5.13
CA SER A 87 -4.45 6.11 5.57
C SER A 87 -3.54 5.77 4.39
N LEU A 88 -4.04 5.05 3.38
CA LEU A 88 -3.26 4.74 2.17
C LEU A 88 -2.84 6.02 1.42
N PHE A 89 -3.74 6.99 1.30
CA PHE A 89 -3.44 8.28 0.67
C PHE A 89 -2.39 9.07 1.47
N VAL A 90 -2.67 9.31 2.76
CA VAL A 90 -1.84 10.17 3.61
C VAL A 90 -0.44 9.58 3.77
N ARG A 91 -0.31 8.26 3.96
CA ARG A 91 0.99 7.60 4.05
C ARG A 91 1.79 7.70 2.76
N ALA A 92 1.14 7.60 1.60
CA ALA A 92 1.81 7.79 0.31
C ALA A 92 2.36 9.22 0.18
N ILE A 93 1.58 10.24 0.54
CA ILE A 93 2.01 11.64 0.51
C ILE A 93 3.17 11.90 1.47
N ILE A 94 3.04 11.49 2.74
CA ILE A 94 4.10 11.66 3.74
C ILE A 94 5.39 11.01 3.26
N THR A 95 5.33 9.73 2.84
CA THR A 95 6.50 9.00 2.35
C THR A 95 7.16 9.71 1.16
N ALA A 96 6.37 10.19 0.20
CA ALA A 96 6.88 10.87 -0.98
C ALA A 96 7.54 12.21 -0.67
N VAL A 97 6.96 12.99 0.25
CA VAL A 97 7.51 14.28 0.68
C VAL A 97 8.83 14.07 1.40
N PHE A 98 8.87 13.19 2.40
CA PHE A 98 10.10 12.94 3.15
C PHE A 98 11.21 12.32 2.28
N PHE A 99 10.87 11.41 1.38
CA PHE A 99 11.85 10.87 0.43
C PHE A 99 12.43 11.99 -0.44
N GLY A 100 11.57 12.82 -1.04
CA GLY A 100 12.00 13.94 -1.88
C GLY A 100 12.85 14.96 -1.12
N LEU A 101 12.49 15.28 0.14
CA LEU A 101 13.27 16.15 1.01
C LEU A 101 14.67 15.56 1.30
N GLY A 102 14.76 14.27 1.60
CA GLY A 102 16.04 13.60 1.85
C GLY A 102 16.96 13.59 0.63
N ILE A 103 16.41 13.41 -0.59
CA ILE A 103 17.19 13.57 -1.83
C ILE A 103 17.62 15.03 -2.01
N CYS A 104 16.68 15.98 -1.85
CA CYS A 104 16.93 17.41 -2.02
C CYS A 104 17.97 17.97 -1.05
N PHE A 105 18.08 17.40 0.15
CA PHE A 105 19.09 17.76 1.12
C PHE A 105 20.51 17.47 0.59
N ILE A 106 20.74 16.28 0.04
CA ILE A 106 22.05 15.92 -0.52
C ILE A 106 22.34 16.65 -1.83
N THR A 107 21.34 16.87 -2.68
CA THR A 107 21.55 17.66 -3.90
C THR A 107 21.84 19.12 -3.59
N TRP A 108 21.26 19.67 -2.52
CA TRP A 108 21.60 21.00 -2.02
C TRP A 108 23.04 21.09 -1.52
N LEU A 109 23.50 20.11 -0.73
CA LEU A 109 24.89 20.05 -0.26
C LEU A 109 25.92 19.87 -1.39
N THR A 110 25.48 19.51 -2.59
CA THR A 110 26.35 19.31 -3.76
C THR A 110 26.14 20.36 -4.85
N ASP A 111 25.47 21.47 -4.53
CA ASP A 111 25.15 22.58 -5.44
C ASP A 111 24.48 22.13 -6.75
N ARG A 112 23.64 21.08 -6.66
CA ARG A 112 22.87 20.55 -7.79
C ARG A 112 21.43 21.06 -7.78
N LYS A 113 20.81 21.05 -8.96
CA LYS A 113 19.41 21.47 -9.14
C LYS A 113 18.48 20.63 -8.27
N ARG A 114 17.67 21.30 -7.45
CA ARG A 114 16.57 20.68 -6.69
C ARG A 114 15.40 20.43 -7.62
N THR A 115 14.70 19.31 -7.43
CA THR A 115 13.55 18.97 -8.27
C THR A 115 12.49 18.22 -7.47
N PHE A 116 11.23 18.51 -7.78
CA PHE A 116 10.08 17.83 -7.20
C PHE A 116 9.80 16.46 -7.86
N LEU A 117 10.52 16.13 -8.93
CA LEU A 117 10.34 14.88 -9.67
C LEU A 117 10.52 13.63 -8.79
N TYR A 118 11.38 13.69 -7.77
CA TYR A 118 11.58 12.58 -6.83
C TYR A 118 10.34 12.30 -5.97
N THR A 119 9.64 13.35 -5.54
CA THR A 119 8.37 13.22 -4.81
C THR A 119 7.29 12.65 -5.72
N LEU A 120 7.16 13.18 -6.96
CA LEU A 120 6.19 12.66 -7.94
C LEU A 120 6.46 11.19 -8.30
N GLN A 121 7.73 10.79 -8.41
CA GLN A 121 8.13 9.41 -8.65
C GLN A 121 7.61 8.48 -7.55
N VAL A 122 7.76 8.88 -6.28
CA VAL A 122 7.29 8.08 -5.15
C VAL A 122 5.76 8.06 -5.10
N ILE A 123 5.07 9.17 -5.38
CA ILE A 123 3.59 9.21 -5.48
C ILE A 123 3.10 8.22 -6.55
N GLN A 124 3.71 8.24 -7.74
CA GLN A 124 3.35 7.34 -8.84
C GLN A 124 3.62 5.87 -8.46
N ALA A 125 4.76 5.59 -7.81
CA ALA A 125 5.06 4.24 -7.30
C ALA A 125 4.07 3.78 -6.24
N TRP A 126 3.65 4.67 -5.32
CA TRP A 126 2.63 4.37 -4.32
C TRP A 126 1.26 4.06 -4.92
N SER A 127 0.94 4.65 -6.07
CA SER A 127 -0.29 4.33 -6.80
C SER A 127 -0.35 2.85 -7.22
N LEU A 128 0.79 2.27 -7.58
CA LEU A 128 0.90 0.82 -7.86
C LEU A 128 0.95 0.00 -6.57
N MET A 129 1.72 0.47 -5.59
CA MET A 129 1.93 -0.23 -4.32
C MET A 129 0.66 -0.35 -3.48
N ASN A 130 -0.24 0.64 -3.52
CA ASN A 130 -1.51 0.61 -2.79
C ASN A 130 -2.33 -0.66 -3.11
N LEU A 131 -2.31 -1.11 -4.38
CA LEU A 131 -3.01 -2.33 -4.79
C LEU A 131 -2.40 -3.60 -4.17
N MET A 132 -1.09 -3.60 -3.92
CA MET A 132 -0.38 -4.73 -3.30
C MET A 132 -0.49 -4.68 -1.77
N ILE A 133 -0.38 -3.49 -1.19
CA ILE A 133 -0.48 -3.25 0.25
C ILE A 133 -1.85 -3.66 0.76
N ILE A 134 -2.93 -3.37 0.02
CA ILE A 134 -4.27 -3.76 0.46
C ILE A 134 -4.47 -5.28 0.45
N ALA A 135 -3.86 -6.00 -0.49
CA ALA A 135 -3.86 -7.46 -0.51
C ALA A 135 -3.06 -8.06 0.66
N LEU A 136 -1.87 -7.52 0.94
CA LEU A 136 -1.05 -7.92 2.10
C LEU A 136 -1.74 -7.61 3.43
N PHE A 137 -2.40 -6.45 3.53
CA PHE A 137 -3.19 -6.07 4.70
C PHE A 137 -4.31 -7.08 4.96
N TRP A 138 -4.99 -7.55 3.90
CA TRP A 138 -6.03 -8.56 4.03
C TRP A 138 -5.51 -9.91 4.54
N ILE A 139 -4.36 -10.35 4.02
CA ILE A 139 -3.69 -11.56 4.48
C ILE A 139 -3.30 -11.43 5.97
N ALA A 140 -2.73 -10.29 6.36
CA ALA A 140 -2.32 -10.05 7.74
C ALA A 140 -3.51 -10.08 8.70
N LEU A 141 -4.64 -9.47 8.33
CA LEU A 141 -5.87 -9.53 9.12
C LEU A 141 -6.39 -10.95 9.26
N HIS A 142 -6.46 -11.68 8.15
CA HIS A 142 -6.91 -13.07 8.18
C HIS A 142 -6.09 -13.92 9.16
N ARG A 143 -4.76 -13.75 9.18
CA ARG A 143 -3.88 -14.41 10.16
C ARG A 143 -4.21 -14.00 11.59
N ILE A 144 -4.31 -12.70 11.87
CA ILE A 144 -4.63 -12.20 13.21
C ILE A 144 -5.96 -12.79 13.73
N PHE A 145 -6.98 -12.85 12.89
CA PHE A 145 -8.28 -13.40 13.31
C PHE A 145 -8.29 -14.90 13.55
N VAL A 146 -7.50 -15.67 12.78
CA VAL A 146 -7.50 -17.13 12.88
C VAL A 146 -6.51 -17.63 13.94
N THR A 147 -5.34 -16.99 14.06
CA THR A 147 -4.25 -17.47 14.94
C THR A 147 -3.95 -16.54 16.11
N GLY A 148 -4.61 -15.38 16.19
CA GLY A 148 -4.30 -14.36 17.20
C GLY A 148 -3.02 -13.57 16.93
N THR A 149 -2.32 -13.84 15.81
CA THR A 149 -1.06 -13.17 15.46
C THR A 149 -0.89 -13.04 13.96
N SER A 150 -0.24 -11.97 13.50
CA SER A 150 0.09 -11.79 12.09
C SER A 150 1.27 -12.65 11.62
N LEU A 151 2.03 -13.21 12.56
CA LEU A 151 3.29 -13.92 12.28
C LEU A 151 3.08 -15.40 11.90
N ILE A 152 2.00 -16.01 12.40
CA ILE A 152 1.71 -17.42 12.15
C ILE A 152 0.78 -17.52 10.94
N ALA A 153 1.26 -18.16 9.88
CA ALA A 153 0.47 -18.42 8.69
C ALA A 153 -0.65 -19.42 8.99
N THR A 154 -1.83 -19.19 8.41
CA THR A 154 -2.99 -20.08 8.60
C THR A 154 -2.91 -21.34 7.75
N SER A 155 -2.14 -21.29 6.65
CA SER A 155 -1.94 -22.39 5.73
C SER A 155 -0.68 -22.20 4.89
N ASN A 156 -0.22 -23.26 4.21
CA ASN A 156 0.90 -23.16 3.28
C ASN A 156 0.61 -22.21 2.12
N ASN A 157 -0.65 -22.16 1.64
CA ASN A 157 -1.06 -21.26 0.56
C ASN A 157 -0.98 -19.79 0.99
N ASP A 158 -1.39 -19.49 2.22
CA ASP A 158 -1.26 -18.17 2.84
C ASP A 158 0.22 -17.75 2.95
N LEU A 159 1.10 -18.66 3.40
CA LEU A 159 2.54 -18.40 3.49
C LEU A 159 3.15 -18.06 2.12
N ILE A 160 2.86 -18.87 1.10
CA ILE A 160 3.37 -18.68 -0.27
C ILE A 160 2.84 -17.38 -0.87
N ALA A 161 1.54 -17.09 -0.72
CA ALA A 161 0.94 -15.86 -1.22
C ALA A 161 1.58 -14.62 -0.57
N GLY A 162 1.78 -14.64 0.75
CA GLY A 162 2.46 -13.57 1.48
C GLY A 162 3.90 -13.35 1.00
N LEU A 163 4.65 -14.44 0.77
CA LEU A 163 6.03 -14.37 0.26
C LEU A 163 6.10 -13.76 -1.14
N ILE A 164 5.22 -14.20 -2.06
CA ILE A 164 5.17 -13.68 -3.44
C ILE A 164 4.84 -12.18 -3.42
N LEU A 165 3.78 -11.78 -2.70
CA LEU A 165 3.36 -10.38 -2.65
C LEU A 165 4.43 -9.48 -2.01
N SER A 166 5.05 -9.92 -0.92
CA SER A 166 6.14 -9.18 -0.27
C SER A 166 7.34 -9.01 -1.20
N THR A 167 7.75 -10.10 -1.88
CA THR A 167 8.86 -10.06 -2.85
C THR A 167 8.54 -9.13 -4.03
N MET A 168 7.30 -9.18 -4.54
CA MET A 168 6.85 -8.26 -5.58
C MET A 168 6.93 -6.81 -5.14
N VAL A 169 6.54 -6.49 -3.90
CA VAL A 169 6.64 -5.13 -3.34
C VAL A 169 8.10 -4.65 -3.37
N PHE A 170 9.06 -5.46 -2.92
CA PHE A 170 10.49 -5.10 -2.98
C PHE A 170 10.98 -4.89 -4.42
N ILE A 171 10.61 -5.78 -5.34
CA ILE A 171 10.96 -5.65 -6.77
C ILE A 171 10.38 -4.36 -7.35
N LEU A 172 9.13 -4.03 -7.02
CA LEU A 172 8.47 -2.81 -7.46
C LEU A 172 9.16 -1.57 -6.93
N ILE A 173 9.49 -1.50 -5.63
CA ILE A 173 10.24 -0.38 -5.06
C ILE A 173 11.58 -0.20 -5.78
N PHE A 174 12.32 -1.29 -5.95
CA PHE A 174 13.63 -1.23 -6.59
C PHE A 174 13.52 -0.73 -8.04
N LYS A 175 12.58 -1.30 -8.80
CA LYS A 175 12.39 -0.98 -10.22
C LYS A 175 11.81 0.41 -10.44
N THR A 176 10.85 0.84 -9.63
CA THR A 176 10.07 2.06 -9.84
C THR A 176 10.55 3.26 -9.04
N VAL A 177 11.37 3.08 -8.00
CA VAL A 177 11.89 4.20 -7.20
C VAL A 177 13.41 4.20 -7.21
N LEU A 178 14.05 3.15 -6.67
CA LEU A 178 15.49 3.19 -6.41
C LEU A 178 16.32 3.30 -7.70
N SER A 179 16.07 2.43 -8.67
CA SER A 179 16.75 2.42 -9.97
C SER A 179 16.59 3.75 -10.73
N PRO A 180 15.37 4.25 -11.02
CA PRO A 180 15.20 5.49 -11.79
C PRO A 180 15.74 6.72 -11.07
N VAL A 181 15.60 6.81 -9.74
CA VAL A 181 16.17 7.92 -8.96
C VAL A 181 17.69 7.87 -8.98
N TYR A 182 18.30 6.68 -8.82
CA TYR A 182 19.75 6.50 -8.96
C TYR A 182 20.25 6.98 -10.33
N PHE A 183 19.62 6.52 -11.41
CA PHE A 183 20.01 6.88 -12.76
C PHE A 183 19.86 8.37 -13.02
N HIS A 184 18.78 8.99 -12.55
CA HIS A 184 18.57 10.44 -12.70
C HIS A 184 19.64 11.24 -11.94
N LEU A 185 19.93 10.88 -10.68
CA LEU A 185 20.98 11.53 -9.88
C LEU A 185 22.37 11.40 -10.53
N LYS A 186 22.70 10.20 -11.03
CA LYS A 186 24.01 9.91 -11.61
C LYS A 186 24.21 10.49 -13.00
N ARG A 187 23.25 10.28 -13.91
CA ARG A 187 23.41 10.59 -15.35
C ARG A 187 22.86 11.95 -15.76
N VAL A 188 21.84 12.46 -15.07
CA VAL A 188 21.22 13.75 -15.42
C VAL A 188 21.82 14.85 -14.55
N LEU A 189 21.76 14.71 -13.22
CA LEU A 189 22.26 15.74 -12.31
C LEU A 189 23.76 15.62 -11.97
N HIS A 190 24.44 14.56 -12.40
CA HIS A 190 25.87 14.34 -12.15
C HIS A 190 26.26 14.52 -10.67
N VAL A 191 25.42 14.02 -9.76
CA VAL A 191 25.69 14.01 -8.32
C VAL A 191 26.87 13.07 -8.04
N ARG A 192 27.87 13.54 -7.29
CA ARG A 192 29.11 12.78 -7.00
C ARG A 192 28.85 11.49 -6.23
N TYR A 193 27.91 11.52 -5.29
CA TYR A 193 27.55 10.39 -4.43
C TYR A 193 26.03 10.10 -4.51
N PRO A 194 25.53 9.53 -5.62
CA PRO A 194 24.09 9.32 -5.83
C PRO A 194 23.51 8.28 -4.85
N LEU A 195 24.33 7.35 -4.36
CA LEU A 195 23.93 6.41 -3.31
C LEU A 195 23.67 7.10 -1.97
N MET A 196 24.48 8.10 -1.60
CA MET A 196 24.28 8.86 -0.36
C MET A 196 22.99 9.67 -0.41
N ALA A 197 22.65 10.22 -1.57
CA ALA A 197 21.35 10.84 -1.80
C ALA A 197 20.20 9.86 -1.58
N LEU A 198 20.26 8.66 -2.18
CA LEU A 198 19.24 7.62 -1.98
C LEU A 198 19.11 7.18 -0.53
N ILE A 199 20.24 6.93 0.14
CA ILE A 199 20.28 6.56 1.57
C ILE A 199 19.64 7.66 2.41
N SER A 200 19.95 8.94 2.14
CA SER A 200 19.32 10.08 2.80
C SER A 200 17.80 10.10 2.58
N GLY A 201 17.32 9.89 1.35
CA GLY A 201 15.90 9.77 1.06
C GLY A 201 15.22 8.66 1.86
N LEU A 202 15.83 7.47 1.91
CA LEU A 202 15.32 6.34 2.70
C LEU A 202 15.36 6.61 4.21
N LEU A 203 16.42 7.27 4.71
CA LEU A 203 16.55 7.63 6.11
C LEU A 203 15.46 8.62 6.54
N PHE A 204 15.18 9.63 5.72
CA PHE A 204 14.09 10.59 5.99
C PHE A 204 12.73 9.89 6.02
N VAL A 205 12.49 8.92 5.13
CA VAL A 205 11.28 8.09 5.18
C VAL A 205 11.23 7.28 6.47
N ALA A 206 12.32 6.62 6.87
CA ALA A 206 12.39 5.85 8.10
C ALA A 206 12.10 6.72 9.34
N LEU A 207 12.70 7.91 9.40
CA LEU A 207 12.47 8.90 10.47
C LEU A 207 11.00 9.35 10.48
N SER A 208 10.40 9.63 9.32
CA SER A 208 8.98 9.99 9.24
C SER A 208 8.07 8.87 9.76
N ASN A 209 8.37 7.61 9.45
CA ASN A 209 7.56 6.50 9.95
C ASN A 209 7.71 6.28 11.46
N LEU A 210 8.84 6.67 12.05
CA LEU A 210 9.08 6.55 13.49
C LEU A 210 8.40 7.68 14.29
N TYR A 211 8.47 8.92 13.80
CA TYR A 211 8.04 10.09 14.56
C TYR A 211 6.68 10.68 14.13
N PHE A 212 6.24 10.41 12.89
CA PHE A 212 4.98 10.95 12.38
C PHE A 212 3.84 9.93 12.57
N PHE A 213 3.21 9.98 13.74
CA PHE A 213 2.00 9.21 14.02
C PHE A 213 0.76 10.00 13.61
N THR A 214 0.02 9.50 12.61
CA THR A 214 -1.16 10.21 12.07
C THR A 214 -2.44 10.01 12.89
N GLY A 215 -2.44 9.14 13.91
CA GLY A 215 -3.66 8.77 14.65
C GLY A 215 -4.67 7.96 13.84
N LEU A 216 -4.51 7.84 12.52
CA LEU A 216 -5.44 7.13 11.65
C LEU A 216 -5.52 5.63 11.96
N SER A 217 -4.43 5.03 12.44
CA SER A 217 -4.41 3.60 12.76
C SER A 217 -5.30 3.23 13.95
N SER A 218 -5.43 4.10 14.96
CA SER A 218 -6.34 3.84 16.09
C SER A 218 -7.81 4.04 15.72
N MET A 219 -8.09 4.94 14.77
CA MET A 219 -9.45 5.13 14.23
C MET A 219 -9.84 4.09 13.17
N MET A 220 -8.87 3.34 12.65
CA MET A 220 -9.11 2.33 11.62
C MET A 220 -9.82 1.09 12.18
N ILE A 221 -9.54 0.73 13.43
CA ILE A 221 -10.08 -0.45 14.09
C ILE A 221 -11.28 -0.06 14.95
N ASN A 222 -12.44 -0.59 14.61
CA ASN A 222 -13.64 -0.53 15.43
C ASN A 222 -13.59 -1.64 16.48
N VAL A 223 -13.19 -1.28 17.71
CA VAL A 223 -13.06 -2.20 18.84
C VAL A 223 -14.37 -2.94 19.12
N ASN A 224 -15.53 -2.27 19.01
CA ASN A 224 -16.84 -2.90 19.14
C ASN A 224 -17.06 -4.00 18.10
N GLY A 225 -16.64 -3.76 16.86
CA GLY A 225 -16.72 -4.72 15.77
C GLY A 225 -15.82 -5.93 16.00
N VAL A 226 -14.58 -5.70 16.44
CA VAL A 226 -13.63 -6.77 16.80
C VAL A 226 -14.23 -7.66 17.89
N CYS A 227 -14.65 -7.08 19.01
CA CYS A 227 -15.20 -7.82 20.15
C CYS A 227 -16.43 -8.65 19.79
N ASN A 228 -17.33 -8.10 18.96
CA ASN A 228 -18.53 -8.80 18.52
C ASN A 228 -18.21 -9.97 17.58
N LEU A 229 -17.24 -9.82 16.68
CA LEU A 229 -16.79 -10.91 15.81
C LEU A 229 -16.09 -12.02 16.59
N THR A 230 -15.23 -11.67 17.54
CA THR A 230 -14.54 -12.66 18.39
C THR A 230 -15.55 -13.45 19.21
N TYR A 231 -16.60 -12.80 19.74
CA TYR A 231 -17.70 -13.50 20.39
C TYR A 231 -18.40 -14.48 19.45
N GLN A 232 -18.75 -14.06 18.23
CA GLN A 232 -19.41 -14.92 17.24
C GLN A 232 -18.55 -16.13 16.84
N GLN A 233 -17.24 -15.94 16.69
CA GLN A 233 -16.32 -17.04 16.37
C GLN A 233 -16.18 -18.06 17.50
N HIS A 234 -16.33 -17.65 18.76
CA HIS A 234 -16.17 -18.51 19.93
C HIS A 234 -17.48 -18.75 20.68
N GLU A 235 -18.62 -18.49 20.02
CA GLU A 235 -19.94 -18.47 20.66
C GLU A 235 -20.27 -19.80 21.34
N LYS A 236 -19.94 -20.93 20.70
CA LYS A 236 -20.19 -22.27 21.25
C LYS A 236 -19.42 -22.50 22.55
N ASP A 237 -18.15 -22.14 22.58
CA ASP A 237 -17.28 -22.33 23.76
C ASP A 237 -17.62 -21.33 24.88
N LEU A 238 -17.96 -20.08 24.53
CA LEU A 238 -18.34 -19.04 25.48
C LEU A 238 -19.71 -19.32 26.11
N ARG A 239 -20.68 -19.79 25.32
CA ARG A 239 -21.98 -20.25 25.83
C ARG A 239 -21.83 -21.49 26.72
N ALA A 240 -20.95 -22.43 26.37
CA ALA A 240 -20.65 -23.59 27.21
C ALA A 240 -20.04 -23.19 28.59
N LYS A 241 -19.33 -22.05 28.64
CA LYS A 241 -18.81 -21.45 29.87
C LYS A 241 -19.80 -20.52 30.59
N GLY A 242 -21.05 -20.41 30.11
CA GLY A 242 -22.08 -19.56 30.71
C GLY A 242 -21.87 -18.05 30.52
N ILE A 243 -20.96 -17.64 29.63
CA ILE A 243 -20.67 -16.22 29.39
C ILE A 243 -21.69 -15.64 28.42
N SER A 244 -22.54 -14.72 28.92
CA SER A 244 -23.48 -13.99 28.07
C SER A 244 -22.76 -13.01 27.15
N LYS A 245 -23.36 -12.73 25.98
CA LYS A 245 -22.83 -11.76 25.00
C LYS A 245 -22.59 -10.39 25.63
N GLU A 246 -23.52 -9.92 26.45
CA GLU A 246 -23.46 -8.61 27.11
C GLU A 246 -22.29 -8.54 28.10
N ASN A 247 -22.06 -9.58 28.90
CA ASN A 247 -20.92 -9.62 29.82
C ASN A 247 -19.58 -9.70 29.07
N TYR A 248 -19.51 -10.47 27.99
CA TYR A 248 -18.29 -10.54 27.18
C TYR A 248 -17.96 -9.19 26.53
N LEU A 249 -18.96 -8.54 25.93
CA LEU A 249 -18.77 -7.22 25.30
C LEU A 249 -18.41 -6.15 26.33
N ALA A 250 -19.05 -6.14 27.51
CA ALA A 250 -18.72 -5.20 28.58
C ALA A 250 -17.27 -5.36 29.10
N HIS A 251 -16.73 -6.58 29.09
CA HIS A 251 -15.33 -6.83 29.44
C HIS A 251 -14.35 -6.55 28.31
N CYS A 252 -14.73 -6.82 27.06
CA CYS A 252 -13.87 -6.60 25.90
C CYS A 252 -13.68 -5.12 25.55
N LEU A 253 -14.63 -4.26 25.96
CA LEU A 253 -14.62 -2.82 25.69
C LEU A 253 -14.02 -1.96 26.81
N ARG A 254 -13.61 -2.59 27.92
CA ARG A 254 -12.86 -1.95 29.01
C ARG A 254 -11.37 -2.04 28.76
#